data_AF-A0A9P0PYP9-F1
#
_entry.id   AF-A0A9P0PYP9-F1
#
_cell.length_a   1.000
_cell.length_b   1.000
_cell.length_c   1.000
_cell.angle_alpha   90.00
_cell.angle_beta   90.00
_cell.angle_gamma   90.00
#
_symmetry.space_group_name_H-M   'P 1'
#
loop_
_entity.id
_entity.type
_entity.pdbx_description
1 polymer ?
#
loop_
_entity_poly.entity_id
_entity_poly.type
_entity_poly.pdbx_seq_one_letter_code
_entity_poly.pdbx_strand_id
1 'polypeptide(L)'
;MQALFKPMRFPREQQTLPNHFYFTDYERHNAEIAAFHLDRLLGFRRAMPVTGRILNMTTELYQKADGDLLYTFFISPSDNMCFHGKCSYYCDTSHAICGHPDTLEGSFAAFLPPSKIAPTKAWRHPWRRSYHKRRKAQWETDPDYCQLVREIPPYDKGRRLLDLMDMSVFDFLTGNMDRHHYETFKIFGNNTFTLHLDQGRAFGKPFHDEFSILAPVLHCCLLRQSTLETLIKFHNGPVKLSEAMKRSMKKDPVNPILWEPHLVALDRRVEIILKAIRDCITKGENPAAMDESTVIVKDD
;
A
#
# COMPACT_ATOMS: atom_id res chain seq x y z
N MET A 1 7.27 -1.94 24.37
CA MET A 1 7.24 -1.75 22.90
C MET A 1 6.04 -2.50 22.36
N GLN A 2 5.21 -1.88 21.50
CA GLN A 2 4.00 -2.48 20.94
C GLN A 2 4.12 -2.57 19.42
N ALA A 3 3.46 -3.57 18.82
CA ALA A 3 3.43 -3.79 17.39
C ALA A 3 2.05 -4.29 16.94
N LEU A 4 1.66 -3.96 15.71
CA LEU A 4 0.44 -4.42 15.07
C LEU A 4 0.77 -5.73 14.37
N PHE A 5 0.07 -6.79 14.76
CA PHE A 5 0.23 -8.11 14.19
C PHE A 5 -0.85 -8.37 13.12
N LYS A 6 -0.42 -8.70 11.89
CA LYS A 6 -1.31 -9.26 10.86
C LYS A 6 -0.87 -10.70 10.56
N PRO A 7 -1.74 -11.71 10.72
CA PRO A 7 -1.37 -13.11 10.53
C PRO A 7 -1.30 -13.49 9.04
N MET A 8 -0.47 -14.48 8.73
CA MET A 8 -0.49 -15.16 7.44
C MET A 8 -1.80 -15.90 7.25
N ARG A 9 -2.42 -15.70 6.08
CA ARG A 9 -3.69 -16.35 5.71
C ARG A 9 -3.53 -17.32 4.54
N PHE A 10 -2.73 -16.97 3.55
CA PHE A 10 -2.56 -17.75 2.33
C PHE A 10 -1.08 -17.93 1.96
N PRO A 11 -0.74 -18.97 1.17
CA PRO A 11 0.57 -19.10 0.54
C PRO A 11 0.95 -17.88 -0.31
N ARG A 12 2.24 -17.70 -0.57
CA ARG A 12 2.77 -16.54 -1.32
C ARG A 12 2.28 -16.48 -2.77
N GLU A 13 1.95 -17.63 -3.34
CA GLU A 13 1.51 -17.81 -4.73
C GLU A 13 0.01 -17.52 -4.90
N GLN A 14 -0.74 -17.44 -3.80
CA GLN A 14 -2.19 -17.20 -3.85
C GLN A 14 -2.48 -15.80 -4.37
N GLN A 15 -3.13 -15.70 -5.52
CA GLN A 15 -3.57 -14.43 -6.09
C GLN A 15 -4.98 -14.06 -5.62
N THR A 16 -5.27 -12.76 -5.63
CA THR A 16 -6.63 -12.25 -5.49
C THR A 16 -7.46 -12.67 -6.70
N LEU A 17 -8.60 -13.29 -6.45
CA LEU A 17 -9.47 -13.78 -7.53
C LEU A 17 -9.93 -12.62 -8.43
N PRO A 18 -10.05 -12.81 -9.76
CA PRO A 18 -10.45 -11.75 -10.68
C PRO A 18 -11.79 -11.09 -10.33
N ASN A 19 -12.73 -11.88 -9.79
CA ASN A 19 -14.09 -11.43 -9.44
C ASN A 19 -14.17 -10.72 -8.06
N HIS A 20 -13.08 -10.67 -7.29
CA HIS A 20 -13.07 -9.94 -6.03
C HIS A 20 -12.91 -8.44 -6.30
N PHE A 21 -13.80 -7.64 -5.70
CA PHE A 21 -13.63 -6.20 -5.63
C PHE A 21 -12.50 -5.87 -4.64
N TYR A 22 -11.89 -4.69 -4.81
CA TYR A 22 -10.87 -4.16 -3.90
C TYR A 22 -11.33 -4.11 -2.43
N PHE A 23 -12.63 -3.90 -2.18
CA PHE A 23 -13.21 -3.87 -0.83
C PHE A 23 -13.47 -5.26 -0.20
N THR A 24 -13.34 -6.34 -0.99
CA THR A 24 -13.43 -7.73 -0.52
C THR A 24 -12.10 -8.46 -0.58
N ASP A 25 -11.01 -7.77 -0.94
CA ASP A 25 -9.70 -8.41 -0.96
C ASP A 25 -9.21 -8.70 0.46
N TYR A 26 -8.48 -9.79 0.61
CA TYR A 26 -7.88 -10.17 1.88
C TYR A 26 -6.62 -9.34 2.11
N GLU A 27 -6.42 -8.96 3.37
CA GLU A 27 -5.12 -8.45 3.78
C GLU A 27 -4.09 -9.59 3.87
N ARG A 28 -2.84 -9.24 3.56
CA ARG A 28 -1.70 -10.15 3.49
C ARG A 28 -0.57 -9.55 4.30
N HIS A 29 -0.06 -10.30 5.25
CA HIS A 29 1.02 -9.84 6.13
C HIS A 29 2.31 -9.54 5.36
N ASN A 30 2.63 -10.35 4.36
CA ASN A 30 3.82 -10.17 3.52
C ASN A 30 3.75 -8.90 2.66
N ALA A 31 2.55 -8.40 2.36
CA ALA A 31 2.36 -7.14 1.67
C ALA A 31 2.78 -5.94 2.54
N GLU A 32 2.48 -5.95 3.85
CA GLU A 32 2.94 -4.93 4.80
C GLU A 32 4.48 -4.87 4.88
N ILE A 33 5.11 -6.05 4.97
CA ILE A 33 6.58 -6.16 5.01
C ILE A 33 7.17 -5.61 3.71
N ALA A 34 6.72 -6.11 2.56
CA ALA A 34 7.23 -5.70 1.27
C ALA A 34 7.03 -4.20 1.01
N ALA A 35 5.88 -3.65 1.40
CA ALA A 35 5.57 -2.24 1.22
C ALA A 35 6.54 -1.34 2.02
N PHE A 36 6.91 -1.72 3.26
CA PHE A 36 7.93 -0.99 4.01
C PHE A 36 9.30 -0.98 3.31
N HIS A 37 9.73 -2.13 2.79
CA HIS A 37 10.99 -2.21 2.05
C HIS A 37 10.96 -1.38 0.77
N LEU A 38 9.84 -1.38 0.04
CA LEU A 38 9.66 -0.59 -1.17
C LEU A 38 9.64 0.91 -0.87
N ASP A 39 8.88 1.35 0.13
CA ASP A 39 8.82 2.75 0.58
C ASP A 39 10.20 3.30 0.94
N ARG A 40 11.03 2.48 1.60
CA ARG A 40 12.43 2.82 1.89
C ARG A 40 13.27 2.93 0.62
N LEU A 41 13.13 2.00 -0.33
CA LEU A 41 13.91 1.99 -1.58
C LEU A 41 13.56 3.16 -2.51
N LEU A 42 12.29 3.59 -2.51
CA LEU A 42 11.82 4.78 -3.22
C LEU A 42 12.23 6.09 -2.53
N GLY A 43 12.85 6.02 -1.35
CA GLY A 43 13.30 7.19 -0.61
C GLY A 43 12.20 7.94 0.13
N PHE A 44 10.95 7.46 0.11
CA PHE A 44 9.81 8.10 0.78
C PHE A 44 9.95 8.11 2.29
N ARG A 45 10.24 6.95 2.89
CA ARG A 45 10.42 6.76 4.35
C ARG A 45 9.19 7.21 5.15
N ARG A 46 8.01 6.86 4.65
CA ARG A 46 6.69 7.22 5.21
C ARG A 46 5.90 6.01 5.69
N ALA A 47 6.36 4.79 5.38
CA ALA A 47 5.81 3.56 5.91
C ALA A 47 6.37 3.26 7.30
N MET A 48 5.58 2.58 8.12
CA MET A 48 6.04 2.11 9.43
C MET A 48 7.05 0.96 9.26
N PRO A 49 8.04 0.83 10.16
CA PRO A 49 8.88 -0.35 10.19
C PRO A 49 8.05 -1.61 10.41
N VAL A 50 8.18 -2.57 9.49
CA VAL A 50 7.52 -3.88 9.56
C VAL A 50 8.56 -4.97 9.41
N THR A 51 8.46 -6.02 10.24
CA THR A 51 9.26 -7.24 10.13
C THR A 51 8.35 -8.46 10.15
N GLY A 52 8.75 -9.52 9.46
CA GLY A 52 8.15 -10.83 9.61
C GLY A 52 8.60 -11.53 10.88
N ARG A 53 7.73 -12.40 11.43
CA ARG A 53 8.06 -13.33 12.49
C ARG A 53 7.15 -14.56 12.46
N ILE A 54 7.71 -15.71 12.82
CA ILE A 54 6.96 -16.94 13.11
C ILE A 54 6.74 -17.04 14.62
N LEU A 55 5.50 -17.31 15.02
CA LEU A 55 5.07 -17.43 16.40
C LEU A 55 4.67 -18.87 16.71
N ASN A 56 4.88 -19.29 17.96
CA ASN A 56 4.13 -20.43 18.50
C ASN A 56 2.75 -19.94 18.99
N MET A 57 1.68 -20.34 18.31
CA MET A 57 0.31 -19.90 18.59
C MET A 57 -0.13 -20.28 20.00
N THR A 58 0.28 -21.44 20.50
CA THR A 58 -0.11 -21.90 21.83
C THR A 58 0.44 -20.98 22.93
N THR A 59 1.75 -20.76 22.92
CA THR A 59 2.47 -20.07 24.01
C THR A 59 2.47 -18.55 23.86
N GLU A 60 2.46 -18.04 22.62
CA GLU A 60 2.61 -16.62 22.35
C GLU A 60 1.29 -15.92 22.04
N LEU A 61 0.26 -16.65 21.59
CA LEU A 61 -1.06 -16.09 21.31
C LEU A 61 -2.11 -16.61 22.31
N TYR A 62 -2.43 -17.91 22.29
CA TYR A 62 -3.52 -18.48 23.07
C TYR A 62 -3.36 -18.27 24.57
N GLN A 63 -2.21 -18.63 25.14
CA GLN A 63 -1.92 -18.43 26.58
C GLN A 63 -1.82 -16.95 27.00
N LYS A 64 -1.72 -16.03 26.04
CA LYS A 64 -1.65 -14.58 26.28
C LYS A 64 -2.93 -13.85 25.91
N ALA A 65 -3.85 -14.51 25.21
CA ALA A 65 -5.11 -13.94 24.77
C ALA A 65 -6.07 -13.79 25.95
N ASP A 66 -6.83 -12.72 25.94
CA ASP A 66 -7.88 -12.42 26.89
C ASP A 66 -9.19 -12.04 26.18
N GLY A 67 -10.26 -11.94 26.97
CA GLY A 67 -11.56 -11.49 26.51
C GLY A 67 -12.07 -12.22 25.27
N ASP A 68 -12.59 -11.46 24.31
CA ASP A 68 -13.19 -11.98 23.08
C ASP A 68 -12.22 -12.80 22.22
N LEU A 69 -10.92 -12.48 22.22
CA LEU A 69 -9.95 -13.20 21.38
C LEU A 69 -9.77 -14.64 21.85
N LEU A 70 -9.67 -14.86 23.17
CA LEU A 70 -9.46 -16.18 23.76
C LEU A 70 -10.57 -17.17 23.37
N TYR A 71 -11.82 -16.72 23.34
CA TYR A 71 -12.97 -17.56 22.99
C TYR A 71 -13.06 -17.94 21.51
N THR A 72 -12.21 -17.36 20.65
CA THR A 72 -12.20 -17.67 19.21
C THR A 72 -11.25 -18.79 18.84
N PHE A 73 -10.46 -19.31 19.79
CA PHE A 73 -9.52 -20.39 19.56
C PHE A 73 -10.21 -21.76 19.57
N PHE A 74 -9.79 -22.63 18.66
CA PHE A 74 -10.30 -24.00 18.56
C PHE A 74 -9.29 -24.92 17.84
N ILE A 75 -9.53 -26.23 17.91
CA ILE A 75 -8.76 -27.23 17.17
C ILE A 75 -9.56 -27.62 15.92
N SER A 76 -8.93 -27.54 14.76
CA SER A 76 -9.56 -27.97 13.49
C SER A 76 -9.68 -29.50 13.41
N PRO A 77 -10.51 -30.05 12.50
CA PRO A 77 -10.58 -31.49 12.24
C PRO A 77 -9.26 -32.15 11.80
N SER A 78 -8.24 -31.35 11.47
CA SER A 78 -6.89 -31.81 11.12
C SER A 78 -5.88 -31.59 12.26
N ASP A 79 -6.36 -31.46 13.50
CA ASP A 79 -5.56 -31.28 14.71
C ASP A 79 -4.64 -30.04 14.73
N ASN A 80 -4.93 -29.04 13.89
CA ASN A 80 -4.23 -27.75 13.92
C ASN A 80 -4.92 -26.76 14.88
N MET A 81 -4.11 -25.96 15.57
CA MET A 81 -4.57 -24.81 16.36
C MET A 81 -5.07 -23.70 15.44
N CYS A 82 -6.28 -23.21 15.68
CA CYS A 82 -6.89 -22.14 14.89
C CYS A 82 -7.48 -21.04 15.77
N PHE A 83 -7.61 -19.84 15.21
CA PHE A 83 -8.45 -18.77 15.76
C PHE A 83 -9.00 -17.89 14.65
N HIS A 84 -10.14 -17.24 14.89
CA HIS A 84 -10.70 -16.28 13.94
C HIS A 84 -10.73 -14.84 14.44
N GLY A 85 -10.56 -14.62 15.75
CA GLY A 85 -10.66 -13.28 16.35
C GLY A 85 -12.02 -12.62 16.16
N LYS A 86 -12.12 -11.32 16.45
CA LYS A 86 -13.38 -10.56 16.36
C LYS A 86 -13.19 -9.29 15.55
N CYS A 87 -13.70 -9.28 14.33
CA CYS A 87 -13.65 -8.15 13.42
C CYS A 87 -14.84 -8.17 12.44
N SER A 88 -14.99 -7.13 11.64
CA SER A 88 -16.14 -6.97 10.73
C SER A 88 -16.05 -7.81 9.44
N TYR A 89 -14.85 -8.21 9.01
CA TYR A 89 -14.63 -8.94 7.76
C TYR A 89 -13.78 -10.18 8.00
N TYR A 90 -14.28 -11.35 7.60
CA TYR A 90 -13.52 -12.61 7.59
C TYR A 90 -12.98 -13.05 8.96
N CYS A 91 -13.67 -12.68 10.04
CA CYS A 91 -13.42 -13.14 11.42
C CYS A 91 -14.53 -14.09 11.88
N ASP A 92 -14.67 -15.21 11.18
CA ASP A 92 -15.59 -16.30 11.50
C ASP A 92 -14.88 -17.65 11.30
N THR A 93 -15.50 -18.75 11.73
CA THR A 93 -14.93 -20.10 11.65
C THR A 93 -14.54 -20.53 10.23
N SER A 94 -15.29 -20.10 9.21
CA SER A 94 -15.00 -20.47 7.81
C SER A 94 -13.77 -19.73 7.23
N HIS A 95 -13.35 -18.67 7.90
CA HIS A 95 -12.18 -17.86 7.56
C HIS A 95 -11.14 -17.86 8.67
N ALA A 96 -11.13 -18.86 9.56
CA ALA A 96 -10.16 -18.94 10.64
C ALA A 96 -8.71 -19.02 10.12
N ILE A 97 -7.80 -18.48 10.92
CA ILE A 97 -6.36 -18.63 10.72
C ILE A 97 -5.91 -19.85 11.51
N CYS A 98 -5.25 -20.78 10.83
CA CYS A 98 -4.76 -22.02 11.42
C CYS A 98 -3.25 -22.12 11.26
N GLY A 99 -2.59 -22.67 12.29
CA GLY A 99 -1.18 -23.04 12.23
C GLY A 99 -0.96 -24.40 11.58
N HIS A 100 0.29 -24.88 11.64
CA HIS A 100 0.65 -26.23 11.23
C HIS A 100 1.77 -26.84 12.11
N PRO A 101 1.44 -27.56 13.19
CA PRO A 101 0.13 -27.62 13.82
C PRO A 101 -0.21 -26.33 14.59
N ASP A 102 0.79 -25.67 15.18
CA ASP A 102 0.61 -24.48 16.03
C ASP A 102 1.62 -23.35 15.76
N THR A 103 2.33 -23.40 14.63
CA THR A 103 3.18 -22.29 14.19
C THR A 103 2.44 -21.37 13.21
N LEU A 104 2.55 -20.06 13.42
CA LEU A 104 1.94 -19.06 12.55
C LEU A 104 2.90 -17.94 12.22
N GLU A 105 3.09 -17.72 10.93
CA GLU A 105 3.81 -16.56 10.41
C GLU A 105 2.91 -15.31 10.43
N GLY A 106 3.49 -14.13 10.62
CA GLY A 106 2.80 -12.87 10.37
C GLY A 106 3.74 -11.67 10.36
N SER A 107 3.17 -10.50 10.12
CA SER A 107 3.89 -9.23 10.08
C SER A 107 3.68 -8.47 11.37
N PHE A 108 4.74 -7.78 11.81
CA PHE A 108 4.78 -6.97 13.01
C PHE A 108 5.16 -5.55 12.64
N ALA A 109 4.16 -4.69 12.50
CA ALA A 109 4.37 -3.28 12.22
C ALA A 109 4.55 -2.50 13.53
N ALA A 110 5.61 -1.73 13.64
CA ALA A 110 5.86 -0.89 14.81
C ALA A 110 4.69 0.10 14.99
N PHE A 111 4.17 0.20 16.22
CA PHE A 111 3.13 1.17 16.53
C PHE A 111 3.65 2.60 16.32
N LEU A 112 2.77 3.47 15.81
CA LEU A 112 2.95 4.90 15.92
C LEU A 112 3.01 5.32 17.40
N PRO A 113 3.67 6.45 17.72
CA PRO A 113 3.59 6.99 19.07
C PRO A 113 2.13 7.15 19.51
N PRO A 114 1.80 6.98 20.80
CA PRO A 114 0.44 7.11 21.29
C PRO A 114 -0.20 8.44 20.87
N SER A 115 -1.49 8.42 20.53
CA SER A 115 -2.23 9.60 20.06
C SER A 115 -2.23 10.77 21.06
N LYS A 116 -2.03 10.50 22.36
CA LYS A 116 -1.85 11.52 23.41
C LYS A 116 -0.56 12.35 23.22
N ILE A 117 0.46 11.79 22.58
CA ILE A 117 1.78 12.41 22.36
C ILE A 117 1.90 12.94 20.93
N ALA A 118 1.52 12.12 19.94
CA ALA A 118 1.60 12.48 18.52
C ALA A 118 0.26 12.18 17.84
N PRO A 119 -0.78 13.02 18.02
CA PRO A 119 -2.07 12.78 17.42
C PRO A 119 -2.00 12.85 15.90
N THR A 120 -2.59 11.87 15.22
CA THR A 120 -2.75 11.88 13.76
C THR A 120 -4.09 12.49 13.35
N LYS A 121 -4.18 12.91 12.09
CA LYS A 121 -5.41 13.33 11.42
C LYS A 121 -5.61 12.44 10.20
N ALA A 122 -6.76 11.77 10.16
CA ALA A 122 -7.23 11.07 8.97
C ALA A 122 -7.83 12.06 7.97
N TRP A 123 -7.52 11.86 6.70
CA TRP A 123 -8.01 12.63 5.57
C TRP A 123 -8.64 11.67 4.57
N ARG A 124 -9.79 12.06 4.03
CA ARG A 124 -10.41 11.34 2.92
C ARG A 124 -9.61 11.59 1.65
N HIS A 125 -9.21 10.52 0.97
CA HIS A 125 -8.46 10.63 -0.28
C HIS A 125 -9.38 11.17 -1.40
N PRO A 126 -8.97 12.16 -2.23
CA PRO A 126 -9.83 12.70 -3.28
C PRO A 126 -10.18 11.64 -4.33
N TRP A 127 -9.21 10.82 -4.73
CA TRP A 127 -9.42 9.65 -5.59
C TRP A 127 -9.94 8.41 -4.86
N ARG A 128 -10.60 8.56 -3.70
CA ARG A 128 -11.23 7.43 -3.02
C ARG A 128 -12.26 6.78 -3.96
N ARG A 129 -12.20 5.45 -4.09
CA ARG A 129 -13.17 4.65 -4.84
C ARG A 129 -14.57 4.71 -4.23
N SER A 130 -15.58 4.25 -4.97
CA SER A 130 -16.98 4.29 -4.51
C SER A 130 -17.28 3.32 -3.35
N TYR A 131 -16.49 2.25 -3.18
CA TYR A 131 -16.81 1.12 -2.30
C TYR A 131 -18.19 0.52 -2.60
N HIS A 132 -18.54 0.49 -3.88
CA HIS A 132 -19.85 0.05 -4.32
C HIS A 132 -19.77 -0.60 -5.71
N LYS A 133 -20.32 -1.82 -5.83
CA LYS A 133 -20.26 -2.68 -7.04
C LYS A 133 -20.84 -2.08 -8.33
N ARG A 134 -21.69 -1.04 -8.24
CA ARG A 134 -22.36 -0.41 -9.40
C ARG A 134 -22.10 1.08 -9.56
N ARG A 135 -21.57 1.76 -8.53
CA ARG A 135 -21.44 3.22 -8.56
C ARG A 135 -19.99 3.53 -8.93
N LYS A 136 -19.80 4.44 -9.88
CA LYS A 136 -18.49 5.03 -10.16
C LYS A 136 -18.24 6.19 -9.20
N ALA A 137 -16.99 6.41 -8.83
CA ALA A 137 -16.55 7.65 -8.19
C ALA A 137 -16.45 8.77 -9.24
N GLN A 138 -16.52 10.03 -8.80
CA GLN A 138 -16.51 11.18 -9.70
C GLN A 138 -15.27 11.20 -10.60
N TRP A 139 -14.09 10.91 -10.03
CA TRP A 139 -12.84 10.83 -10.78
C TRP A 139 -12.83 9.71 -11.84
N GLU A 140 -13.69 8.70 -11.76
CA GLU A 140 -13.77 7.65 -12.80
C GLU A 140 -14.59 8.09 -14.03
N THR A 141 -15.26 9.24 -13.95
CA THR A 141 -16.15 9.76 -15.00
C THR A 141 -15.79 11.15 -15.49
N ASP A 142 -14.95 11.86 -14.74
CA ASP A 142 -14.57 13.25 -14.98
C ASP A 142 -13.07 13.31 -15.35
N PRO A 143 -12.73 13.58 -16.63
CA PRO A 143 -11.34 13.64 -17.08
C PRO A 143 -10.58 14.82 -16.48
N ASP A 144 -11.26 15.90 -16.11
CA ASP A 144 -10.67 17.14 -15.58
C ASP A 144 -10.71 17.20 -14.05
N TYR A 145 -11.00 16.06 -13.39
CA TYR A 145 -11.18 15.97 -11.95
C TYR A 145 -10.02 16.57 -11.13
N CYS A 146 -8.78 16.53 -11.63
CA CYS A 146 -7.66 17.12 -10.90
C CYS A 146 -7.75 18.65 -10.80
N GLN A 147 -8.31 19.34 -11.79
CA GLN A 147 -8.50 20.80 -11.74
C GLN A 147 -9.35 21.19 -10.51
N LEU A 148 -10.44 20.46 -10.29
CA LEU A 148 -11.26 20.60 -9.08
C LEU A 148 -10.45 20.31 -7.81
N VAL A 149 -9.61 19.27 -7.81
CA VAL A 149 -8.78 18.92 -6.64
C VAL A 149 -7.76 20.02 -6.34
N ARG A 150 -7.19 20.66 -7.36
CA ARG A 150 -6.21 21.75 -7.20
C ARG A 150 -6.81 23.01 -6.57
N GLU A 151 -8.12 23.17 -6.56
CA GLU A 151 -8.78 24.34 -5.95
C GLU A 151 -9.20 24.11 -4.49
N ILE A 152 -9.24 22.86 -4.02
CA ILE A 152 -9.75 22.53 -2.69
C ILE A 152 -8.65 22.40 -1.63
N PRO A 153 -8.79 23.06 -0.46
CA PRO A 153 -7.89 22.81 0.66
C PRO A 153 -7.92 21.35 1.13
N PRO A 154 -6.77 20.75 1.51
CA PRO A 154 -5.43 21.34 1.60
C PRO A 154 -4.56 21.09 0.35
N TYR A 155 -5.15 20.75 -0.79
CA TYR A 155 -4.43 20.38 -2.02
C TYR A 155 -4.07 21.59 -2.89
N ASP A 156 -4.73 22.71 -2.63
CA ASP A 156 -4.53 24.04 -3.23
C ASP A 156 -3.15 24.65 -3.01
N LYS A 157 -2.41 24.17 -2.00
CA LYS A 157 -1.11 24.74 -1.64
C LYS A 157 -0.15 23.75 -1.00
N GLY A 158 1.12 24.08 -1.13
CA GLY A 158 2.23 23.35 -0.53
C GLY A 158 2.37 21.95 -1.09
N ARG A 159 2.86 21.03 -0.25
CA ARG A 159 3.30 19.70 -0.69
C ARG A 159 2.20 18.65 -0.85
N ARG A 160 0.98 18.90 -0.38
CA ARG A 160 0.00 17.83 -0.15
C ARG A 160 -0.40 17.12 -1.44
N LEU A 161 -0.61 17.85 -2.53
CA LEU A 161 -0.96 17.23 -3.81
C LEU A 161 0.18 16.36 -4.35
N LEU A 162 1.43 16.84 -4.27
CA LEU A 162 2.63 16.07 -4.62
C LEU A 162 2.80 14.82 -3.74
N ASP A 163 2.48 14.90 -2.46
CA ASP A 163 2.50 13.73 -1.57
C ASP A 163 1.47 12.67 -1.97
N LEU A 164 0.34 13.06 -2.56
CA LEU A 164 -0.63 12.12 -3.15
C LEU A 164 -0.15 11.53 -4.48
N MET A 165 0.65 12.26 -5.26
CA MET A 165 1.26 11.73 -6.48
C MET A 165 2.28 10.62 -6.15
N ASP A 166 3.13 10.85 -5.16
CA ASP A 166 4.05 9.80 -4.66
C ASP A 166 3.30 8.58 -4.13
N MET A 167 2.23 8.81 -3.37
CA MET A 167 1.38 7.75 -2.84
C MET A 167 0.72 6.95 -3.96
N SER A 168 0.26 7.61 -5.02
CA SER A 168 -0.29 6.96 -6.22
C SER A 168 0.77 6.12 -6.95
N VAL A 169 2.00 6.60 -7.09
CA VAL A 169 3.13 5.83 -7.62
C VAL A 169 3.40 4.59 -6.75
N PHE A 170 3.44 4.77 -5.44
CA PHE A 170 3.65 3.69 -4.49
C PHE A 170 2.56 2.62 -4.54
N ASP A 171 1.30 3.05 -4.49
CA ASP A 171 0.14 2.17 -4.54
C ASP A 171 0.03 1.48 -5.91
N PHE A 172 0.39 2.14 -7.03
CA PHE A 172 0.39 1.52 -8.35
C PHE A 172 1.46 0.42 -8.47
N LEU A 173 2.69 0.69 -8.00
CA LEU A 173 3.77 -0.30 -7.97
C LEU A 173 3.36 -1.56 -7.20
N THR A 174 2.66 -1.39 -6.08
CA THR A 174 2.22 -2.52 -5.25
C THR A 174 0.90 -3.15 -5.72
N GLY A 175 0.08 -2.41 -6.47
CA GLY A 175 -1.28 -2.79 -6.85
C GLY A 175 -2.32 -2.58 -5.74
N ASN A 176 -2.03 -1.73 -4.76
CA ASN A 176 -2.96 -1.42 -3.67
C ASN A 176 -4.09 -0.49 -4.16
N MET A 177 -5.30 -1.02 -4.27
CA MET A 177 -6.47 -0.24 -4.70
C MET A 177 -7.23 0.41 -3.53
N ASP A 178 -6.86 0.12 -2.30
CA ASP A 178 -7.67 0.38 -1.11
C ASP A 178 -7.30 1.68 -0.38
N ARG A 179 -6.63 2.61 -1.07
CA ARG A 179 -6.28 3.93 -0.53
C ARG A 179 -7.50 4.86 -0.44
N HIS A 180 -8.38 4.60 0.52
CA HIS A 180 -9.56 5.45 0.75
C HIS A 180 -9.28 6.66 1.65
N HIS A 181 -8.25 6.55 2.49
CA HIS A 181 -7.85 7.55 3.46
C HIS A 181 -6.32 7.59 3.52
N TYR A 182 -5.80 8.70 4.02
CA TYR A 182 -4.41 8.81 4.43
C TYR A 182 -4.33 9.59 5.74
N GLU A 183 -3.22 9.46 6.45
CA GLU A 183 -3.01 10.14 7.72
C GLU A 183 -1.85 11.12 7.68
N THR A 184 -1.90 12.13 8.53
CA THR A 184 -0.79 13.05 8.81
C THR A 184 -0.65 13.28 10.31
N PHE A 185 0.54 13.65 10.79
CA PHE A 185 0.70 14.11 12.16
C PHE A 185 0.11 15.52 12.33
N LYS A 186 -0.78 15.72 13.31
CA LYS A 186 -1.41 17.03 13.55
C LYS A 186 -0.41 18.09 13.98
N ILE A 187 0.63 17.69 14.71
CA ILE A 187 1.65 18.60 15.28
C ILE A 187 2.41 19.42 14.22
N PHE A 188 2.43 18.97 12.96
CA PHE A 188 3.10 19.64 11.84
C PHE A 188 2.13 20.39 10.90
N GLY A 189 0.84 20.44 11.23
CA GLY A 189 -0.16 21.10 10.40
C GLY A 189 -0.33 20.47 9.02
N ASN A 190 -0.50 21.28 7.98
CA ASN A 190 -0.69 20.80 6.61
C ASN A 190 0.62 20.54 5.86
N ASN A 191 1.70 21.24 6.22
CA ASN A 191 3.01 21.09 5.59
C ASN A 191 3.79 19.92 6.22
N THR A 192 3.27 18.71 6.03
CA THR A 192 3.83 17.47 6.52
C THR A 192 3.59 16.37 5.51
N PHE A 193 4.43 15.33 5.57
CA PHE A 193 4.26 14.13 4.77
C PHE A 193 3.01 13.33 5.17
N THR A 194 2.52 12.54 4.23
CA THR A 194 1.45 11.56 4.42
C THR A 194 2.02 10.24 4.96
N LEU A 195 1.33 9.59 5.89
CA LEU A 195 1.71 8.28 6.41
C LEU A 195 1.25 7.19 5.44
N HIS A 196 2.15 6.28 5.09
CA HIS A 196 1.87 5.14 4.20
C HIS A 196 1.45 3.91 5.01
N LEU A 197 0.27 3.95 5.60
CA LEU A 197 -0.31 2.88 6.44
C LEU A 197 -1.17 1.91 5.61
N ASP A 198 -1.59 0.80 6.21
CA ASP A 198 -2.55 -0.18 5.66
C ASP A 198 -2.22 -0.66 4.23
N GLN A 199 -1.14 -1.43 4.13
CA GLN A 199 -0.68 -2.01 2.87
C GLN A 199 -1.09 -3.48 2.71
N GLY A 200 -1.94 -3.99 3.58
CA GLY A 200 -2.36 -5.39 3.58
C GLY A 200 -2.98 -5.86 2.25
N ARG A 201 -3.60 -4.96 1.48
CA ARG A 201 -4.21 -5.26 0.16
C ARG A 201 -3.28 -5.02 -1.04
N ALA A 202 -2.00 -4.74 -0.79
CA ALA A 202 -0.99 -4.74 -1.83
C ALA A 202 -0.61 -6.17 -2.28
N PHE A 203 0.05 -6.27 -3.43
CA PHE A 203 0.63 -7.51 -3.95
C PHE A 203 -0.37 -8.67 -4.08
N GLY A 204 -1.62 -8.37 -4.44
CA GLY A 204 -2.65 -9.40 -4.70
C GLY A 204 -2.59 -10.02 -6.10
N LYS A 205 -2.08 -9.28 -7.10
CA LYS A 205 -2.08 -9.70 -8.52
C LYS A 205 -0.74 -9.34 -9.20
N PRO A 206 0.17 -10.29 -9.47
CA PRO A 206 1.43 -10.03 -10.17
C PRO A 206 1.28 -9.93 -11.69
N PHE A 207 0.25 -10.56 -12.28
CA PHE A 207 0.02 -10.60 -13.73
C PHE A 207 -1.02 -9.58 -14.22
N HIS A 208 -1.42 -8.64 -13.36
CA HIS A 208 -2.37 -7.57 -13.68
C HIS A 208 -1.83 -6.24 -13.17
N ASP A 209 -1.95 -5.19 -13.97
CA ASP A 209 -1.58 -3.83 -13.58
C ASP A 209 -2.83 -2.96 -13.56
N GLU A 210 -3.17 -2.46 -12.38
CA GLU A 210 -4.40 -1.69 -12.17
C GLU A 210 -4.15 -0.20 -12.47
N PHE A 211 -4.29 0.18 -13.74
CA PHE A 211 -4.07 1.55 -14.21
C PHE A 211 -4.90 2.59 -13.48
N SER A 212 -6.09 2.24 -12.98
CA SER A 212 -6.93 3.19 -12.24
C SER A 212 -6.30 3.68 -10.93
N ILE A 213 -5.28 3.01 -10.39
CA ILE A 213 -4.50 3.51 -9.24
C ILE A 213 -3.61 4.70 -9.64
N LEU A 214 -3.17 4.77 -10.90
CA LEU A 214 -2.31 5.84 -11.43
C LEU A 214 -3.12 7.08 -11.88
N ALA A 215 -4.45 7.05 -11.74
CA ALA A 215 -5.33 8.15 -12.10
C ALA A 215 -4.92 9.52 -11.51
N PRO A 216 -4.48 9.65 -10.23
CA PRO A 216 -3.98 10.92 -9.71
C PRO A 216 -2.85 11.52 -10.55
N VAL A 217 -1.82 10.72 -10.89
CA VAL A 217 -0.68 11.18 -11.69
C VAL A 217 -1.11 11.51 -13.12
N LEU A 218 -1.98 10.70 -13.71
CA LEU A 218 -2.47 10.89 -15.08
C LEU A 218 -3.38 12.11 -15.22
N HIS A 219 -4.24 12.38 -14.23
CA HIS A 219 -5.15 13.53 -14.27
C HIS A 219 -4.43 14.83 -13.93
N CYS A 220 -3.47 14.78 -13.01
CA CYS A 220 -2.78 15.98 -12.57
C CYS A 220 -1.53 16.30 -13.37
N CYS A 221 -0.97 15.34 -14.12
CA CYS A 221 0.33 15.45 -14.80
C CYS A 221 1.39 16.15 -13.93
N LEU A 222 1.46 15.72 -12.67
CA LEU A 222 2.25 16.33 -11.62
C LEU A 222 3.07 15.24 -10.93
N LEU A 223 4.38 15.44 -10.78
CA LEU A 223 5.23 14.54 -10.01
C LEU A 223 6.42 15.29 -9.44
N ARG A 224 6.88 14.84 -8.27
CA ARG A 224 8.11 15.32 -7.66
C ARG A 224 9.33 14.85 -8.43
N GLN A 225 10.30 15.75 -8.60
CA GLN A 225 11.55 15.46 -9.30
C GLN A 225 12.31 14.28 -8.68
N SER A 226 12.47 14.23 -7.35
CA SER A 226 13.18 13.12 -6.68
C SER A 226 12.53 11.76 -6.89
N THR A 227 11.20 11.71 -6.95
CA THR A 227 10.44 10.49 -7.27
C THR A 227 10.73 10.05 -8.71
N LEU A 228 10.68 10.98 -9.68
CA LEU A 228 11.02 10.69 -11.07
C LEU A 228 12.46 10.20 -11.23
N GLU A 229 13.43 10.88 -10.61
CA GLU A 229 14.85 10.51 -10.65
C GLU A 229 15.07 9.10 -10.08
N THR A 230 14.39 8.78 -8.99
CA THR A 230 14.46 7.45 -8.36
C THR A 230 13.89 6.37 -9.28
N LEU A 231 12.75 6.62 -9.94
CA LEU A 231 12.17 5.71 -10.92
C LEU A 231 13.08 5.51 -12.14
N ILE A 232 13.64 6.60 -12.69
CA ILE A 232 14.60 6.56 -13.80
C ILE A 232 15.85 5.76 -13.39
N LYS A 233 16.34 5.95 -12.16
CA LYS A 233 17.49 5.19 -11.64
C LYS A 233 17.20 3.69 -11.59
N PHE A 234 16.02 3.26 -11.14
CA PHE A 234 15.67 1.83 -11.16
C PHE A 234 15.41 1.30 -12.57
N HIS A 235 15.03 2.15 -13.52
CA HIS A 235 14.82 1.75 -14.91
C HIS A 235 16.13 1.66 -15.72
N ASN A 236 16.96 2.70 -15.70
CA ASN A 236 18.18 2.83 -16.52
C ASN A 236 19.47 2.40 -15.79
N GLY A 237 19.43 2.36 -14.46
CA GLY A 237 20.61 2.05 -13.64
C GLY A 237 20.98 0.57 -13.66
N PRO A 238 22.13 0.22 -13.05
CA PRO A 238 22.65 -1.14 -13.05
C PRO A 238 21.85 -2.12 -12.18
N VAL A 239 20.97 -1.61 -11.31
CA VAL A 239 20.15 -2.42 -10.39
C VAL A 239 18.69 -2.04 -10.59
N LYS A 240 17.90 -3.01 -11.05
CA LYS A 240 16.44 -2.91 -11.19
C LYS A 240 15.74 -2.88 -9.83
N LEU A 241 14.49 -2.43 -9.80
CA LEU A 241 13.71 -2.35 -8.55
C LEU A 241 13.46 -3.74 -7.97
N SER A 242 13.18 -4.73 -8.83
CA SER A 242 13.04 -6.14 -8.46
C SER A 242 14.22 -6.67 -7.64
N GLU A 243 15.44 -6.49 -8.16
CA GLU A 243 16.67 -6.96 -7.54
C GLU A 243 16.99 -6.18 -6.25
N ALA A 244 16.74 -4.88 -6.23
CA ALA A 244 16.87 -4.07 -5.02
C ALA A 244 15.91 -4.53 -3.92
N MET A 245 14.65 -4.83 -4.26
CA MET A 245 13.65 -5.40 -3.35
C MET A 245 14.08 -6.75 -2.82
N LYS A 246 14.52 -7.66 -3.68
CA LYS A 246 15.01 -8.99 -3.31
C LYS A 246 16.16 -8.92 -2.31
N ARG A 247 17.14 -8.03 -2.54
CA ARG A 247 18.25 -7.78 -1.61
C ARG A 247 17.80 -7.17 -0.29
N SER A 248 16.88 -6.20 -0.36
CA SER A 248 16.37 -5.49 0.81
C SER A 248 15.63 -6.42 1.77
N MET A 249 14.78 -7.30 1.25
CA MET A 249 13.95 -8.24 2.02
C MET A 249 14.71 -9.49 2.49
N LYS A 250 15.90 -9.79 1.93
CA LYS A 250 16.69 -11.00 2.24
C LYS A 250 17.00 -11.18 3.73
N LYS A 251 17.05 -10.08 4.49
CA LYS A 251 17.35 -10.08 5.93
C LYS A 251 16.12 -10.26 6.81
N ASP A 252 14.91 -10.20 6.25
CA ASP A 252 13.70 -10.41 7.03
C ASP A 252 13.60 -11.89 7.48
N PRO A 253 13.24 -12.18 8.73
CA PRO A 253 13.16 -13.54 9.26
C PRO A 253 12.21 -14.47 8.50
N VAL A 254 11.23 -13.94 7.75
CA VAL A 254 10.25 -14.75 7.01
C VAL A 254 10.49 -14.74 5.50
N ASN A 255 11.73 -14.43 5.09
CA ASN A 255 12.15 -14.52 3.70
C ASN A 255 11.97 -15.97 3.16
N PRO A 256 11.36 -16.18 1.98
CA PRO A 256 10.95 -15.18 1.00
C PRO A 256 9.65 -14.42 1.32
N ILE A 257 9.68 -13.10 1.17
CA ILE A 257 8.52 -12.23 1.42
C ILE A 257 7.57 -12.16 0.22
N LEU A 258 8.11 -11.93 -0.97
CA LEU A 258 7.33 -11.87 -2.22
C LEU A 258 7.63 -13.07 -3.11
N TRP A 259 6.59 -13.56 -3.77
CA TRP A 259 6.71 -14.50 -4.88
C TRP A 259 7.35 -13.81 -6.10
N GLU A 260 8.24 -14.50 -6.82
CA GLU A 260 9.09 -13.93 -7.87
C GLU A 260 8.30 -13.11 -8.94
N PRO A 261 7.12 -13.52 -9.42
CA PRO A 261 6.32 -12.72 -10.35
C PRO A 261 5.94 -11.34 -9.85
N HIS A 262 5.83 -11.11 -8.53
CA HIS A 262 5.62 -9.75 -8.01
C HIS A 262 6.86 -8.88 -8.18
N LEU A 263 8.06 -9.45 -8.08
CA LEU A 263 9.30 -8.71 -8.34
C LEU A 263 9.40 -8.34 -9.82
N VAL A 264 9.07 -9.25 -10.73
CA VAL A 264 8.99 -8.98 -12.18
C VAL A 264 7.93 -7.89 -12.47
N ALA A 265 6.78 -7.94 -11.81
CA ALA A 265 5.72 -6.95 -11.97
C ALA A 265 6.16 -5.53 -11.55
N LEU A 266 7.01 -5.40 -10.52
CA LEU A 266 7.52 -4.09 -10.09
C LEU A 266 8.29 -3.38 -11.21
N ASP A 267 9.20 -4.08 -11.88
CA ASP A 267 9.99 -3.49 -12.98
C ASP A 267 9.09 -3.09 -14.16
N ARG A 268 8.13 -3.95 -14.52
CA ARG A 268 7.11 -3.65 -15.54
C ARG A 268 6.30 -2.40 -15.18
N ARG A 269 5.89 -2.27 -13.92
CA ARG A 269 5.12 -1.11 -13.43
C ARG A 269 5.94 0.18 -13.40
N VAL A 270 7.25 0.11 -13.12
CA VAL A 270 8.16 1.27 -13.26
C VAL A 270 8.16 1.78 -14.69
N GLU A 271 8.27 0.90 -15.69
CA GLU A 271 8.22 1.29 -17.11
C GLU A 271 6.88 1.96 -17.47
N ILE A 272 5.77 1.41 -16.99
CA ILE A 272 4.43 1.99 -17.20
C ILE A 272 4.34 3.41 -16.62
N ILE A 273 4.82 3.62 -15.39
CA ILE A 273 4.81 4.95 -14.76
C ILE A 273 5.66 5.94 -15.58
N LEU A 274 6.86 5.54 -16.00
CA LEU A 274 7.74 6.41 -16.79
C LEU A 274 7.12 6.75 -18.15
N LYS A 275 6.42 5.80 -18.78
CA LYS A 275 5.66 6.07 -20.01
C LYS A 275 4.53 7.06 -19.77
N ALA A 276 3.74 6.88 -18.71
CA ALA A 276 2.66 7.81 -18.35
C ALA A 276 3.18 9.24 -18.13
N ILE A 277 4.33 9.39 -17.46
CA ILE A 277 4.96 10.69 -17.24
C ILE A 277 5.44 11.30 -18.57
N ARG A 278 6.05 10.50 -19.44
CA ARG A 278 6.45 10.95 -20.79
C ARG A 278 5.24 11.44 -21.59
N ASP A 279 4.14 10.71 -21.56
CA ASP A 279 2.91 11.09 -22.27
C ASP A 279 2.33 12.41 -21.71
N CYS A 280 2.41 12.65 -20.40
CA CYS A 280 2.10 13.94 -19.79
C CYS A 280 3.00 15.06 -20.35
N ILE A 281 4.32 14.88 -20.36
CA ILE A 281 5.28 15.90 -20.85
C ILE A 281 4.99 16.25 -22.31
N THR A 282 4.85 15.25 -23.19
CA THR A 282 4.60 15.46 -24.62
C THR A 282 3.28 16.18 -24.88
N LYS A 283 2.23 15.95 -24.07
CA LYS A 283 0.97 16.69 -24.16
C LYS A 283 1.14 18.16 -23.80
N GLY A 284 1.94 18.46 -22.78
CA GLY A 284 2.24 19.83 -22.35
C GLY A 284 3.09 20.64 -23.35
N GLU A 285 3.85 19.96 -24.23
CA GLU A 285 4.64 20.60 -25.29
C GLU A 285 3.83 20.97 -26.54
N ASN A 286 2.57 20.52 -26.66
CA ASN A 286 1.70 20.83 -27.80
C ASN A 286 0.98 22.18 -27.60
N PRO A 287 1.24 23.23 -28.41
CA PRO A 287 0.66 24.58 -28.21
C PRO A 287 -0.88 24.64 -28.36
N ALA A 288 -1.49 23.64 -28.97
CA ALA A 288 -2.94 23.54 -29.15
C ALA A 288 -3.68 22.95 -27.93
N ALA A 289 -2.94 22.46 -26.92
CA ALA A 289 -3.46 21.85 -25.70
C ALA A 289 -2.99 22.64 -24.45
N MET A 290 -2.86 23.96 -24.56
CA MET A 290 -2.52 24.84 -23.44
C MET A 290 -3.69 24.97 -22.47
N ASP A 291 -3.96 23.91 -21.72
CA ASP A 291 -4.46 24.00 -20.37
C ASP A 291 -3.64 23.02 -19.51
N GLU A 292 -2.82 23.57 -18.63
CA GLU A 292 -1.87 22.91 -17.72
C GLU A 292 -0.65 22.19 -18.34
N SER A 293 0.50 22.89 -18.31
CA SER A 293 1.82 22.28 -18.52
C SER A 293 2.10 21.19 -17.47
N THR A 294 2.70 20.07 -17.91
CA THR A 294 3.22 19.06 -16.97
C THR A 294 4.27 19.69 -16.07
N VAL A 295 4.06 19.61 -14.75
CA VAL A 295 4.98 20.24 -13.78
C VAL A 295 5.77 19.16 -13.07
N ILE A 296 7.04 19.01 -13.43
CA ILE A 296 8.00 18.32 -12.58
C ILE A 296 8.48 19.33 -11.54
N VAL A 297 8.08 19.13 -10.29
CA VAL A 297 8.37 20.08 -9.20
C VAL A 297 9.65 19.66 -8.49
N LYS A 298 10.61 20.58 -8.37
CA LYS A 298 11.83 20.39 -7.57
C LYS A 298 11.47 20.27 -6.09
N ASP A 299 12.28 19.53 -5.35
CA ASP A 299 12.17 19.56 -3.89
C ASP A 299 12.75 20.87 -3.35
N ASP A 300 11.93 21.64 -2.65
CA ASP A 300 12.34 22.78 -1.81
C ASP A 300 12.79 22.31 -0.41
#